data_AF-B2RKH7-F1
#
_entry.id   AF-B2RKH7-F1
#
_cell.length_a   1.000
_cell.length_b   1.000
_cell.length_c   1.000
_cell.angle_alpha   90.00
_cell.angle_beta   90.00
_cell.angle_gamma   90.00
#
_symmetry.space_group_name_H-M   'P 1'
#
loop_
_entity.id
_entity.type
_entity.pdbx_description
1 polymer ?
#
loop_
_entity_poly.entity_id
_entity_poly.type
_entity_poly.pdbx_seq_one_letter_code
_entity_poly.pdbx_strand_id
1 'polypeptide(L)'
;MKDRVSLDMNWRVQEILAKAFDTFCKEQGYEKSLPVIREWLDSDNANVVRAVTEGLRIWTSRPFFKENPCLAIEWLSRHRGHESEYVRKSVGNALKDISKKHKESVAEELKKWDLSDPLVLFTYKYASKHPDKDIKKQ
;
A
#
# COMPACT_ATOMS: atom_id res chain seq x y z
N MET A 1 -6.89 -5.35 -20.13
CA MET A 1 -5.69 -4.48 -19.94
C MET A 1 -4.83 -4.98 -18.79
N LYS A 2 -5.43 -5.28 -17.63
CA LYS A 2 -4.84 -5.97 -16.47
C LYS A 2 -3.83 -7.07 -16.88
N ASP A 3 -4.29 -8.10 -17.58
CA ASP A 3 -3.51 -9.34 -17.81
C ASP A 3 -2.31 -9.20 -18.77
N ARG A 4 -2.31 -8.20 -19.66
CA ARG A 4 -1.19 -7.99 -20.61
C ARG A 4 -0.13 -7.04 -20.07
N VAL A 5 -0.54 -6.00 -19.35
CA VAL A 5 0.36 -4.96 -18.83
C VAL A 5 1.06 -5.45 -17.56
N SER A 6 0.41 -6.29 -16.75
CA SER A 6 1.00 -6.83 -15.51
C SER A 6 2.10 -7.87 -15.74
N LEU A 7 2.28 -8.36 -16.97
CA LEU A 7 3.34 -9.30 -17.34
C LEU A 7 4.58 -8.60 -17.91
N ASP A 8 4.50 -7.30 -18.16
CA ASP A 8 5.60 -6.54 -18.73
C ASP A 8 6.75 -6.38 -17.72
N MET A 9 7.96 -6.77 -18.11
CA MET A 9 9.15 -6.65 -17.25
C MET A 9 9.63 -5.21 -17.08
N ASN A 10 9.11 -4.25 -17.87
CA ASN A 10 9.51 -2.86 -17.80
C ASN A 10 8.87 -2.16 -16.60
N TRP A 11 9.72 -1.80 -15.63
CA TRP A 11 9.28 -1.11 -14.42
C TRP A 11 8.51 0.20 -14.70
N ARG A 12 8.80 0.91 -15.81
CA ARG A 12 8.05 2.12 -16.19
C ARG A 12 6.61 1.81 -16.58
N VAL A 13 6.38 0.66 -17.21
CA VAL A 13 5.05 0.17 -17.57
C VAL A 13 4.26 -0.17 -16.30
N GLN A 14 4.92 -0.71 -15.27
CA GLN A 14 4.29 -0.97 -13.97
C GLN A 14 3.93 0.31 -13.20
N GLU A 15 4.71 1.40 -13.35
CA GLU A 15 4.30 2.71 -12.83
C GLU A 15 3.09 3.29 -13.56
N ILE A 16 3.01 3.09 -14.88
CA ILE A 16 1.84 3.50 -15.67
C ILE A 16 0.62 2.70 -15.23
N LEU A 17 0.75 1.40 -14.98
CA LEU A 17 -0.35 0.56 -14.48
C LEU A 17 -0.88 1.06 -13.13
N ALA A 18 0.02 1.38 -12.19
CA ALA A 18 -0.37 1.92 -10.89
C ALA A 18 -1.13 3.25 -11.01
N LYS A 19 -0.65 4.17 -11.86
CA LYS A 19 -1.31 5.45 -12.12
C LYS A 19 -2.66 5.28 -12.82
N ALA A 20 -2.74 4.38 -13.80
CA ALA A 20 -3.98 4.08 -14.50
C ALA A 20 -5.04 3.51 -13.56
N PHE A 21 -4.62 2.67 -12.59
CA PHE A 21 -5.51 2.14 -11.57
C PHE A 21 -6.06 3.23 -10.62
N ASP A 22 -5.22 4.17 -10.18
CA ASP A 22 -5.66 5.33 -9.39
C ASP A 22 -6.63 6.21 -10.18
N THR A 23 -6.36 6.47 -11.46
CA THR A 23 -7.28 7.20 -12.36
C THR A 23 -8.63 6.50 -12.49
N PHE A 24 -8.64 5.18 -12.70
CA PHE A 24 -9.87 4.39 -12.74
C PHE A 24 -10.68 4.56 -11.44
N CYS A 25 -10.04 4.42 -10.27
CA CYS A 25 -10.70 4.59 -8.98
C CYS A 25 -11.23 6.01 -8.78
N LYS A 26 -10.50 7.02 -9.28
CA LYS A 26 -10.89 8.43 -9.22
C LYS A 26 -12.12 8.71 -10.10
N GLU A 27 -12.16 8.18 -11.31
CA GLU A 27 -13.26 8.41 -12.26
C GLU A 27 -14.54 7.71 -11.83
N GLN A 28 -14.44 6.48 -11.31
CA GLN A 28 -15.59 5.72 -10.83
C GLN A 28 -16.04 6.15 -9.41
N GLY A 29 -15.11 6.67 -8.62
CA GLY A 29 -15.26 6.90 -7.18
C GLY A 29 -14.68 5.74 -6.36
N TYR A 30 -13.87 6.07 -5.36
CA TYR A 30 -13.11 5.09 -4.58
C TYR A 30 -14.00 4.10 -3.83
N GLU A 31 -15.11 4.55 -3.25
CA GLU A 31 -16.08 3.69 -2.57
C GLU A 31 -16.73 2.68 -3.54
N LYS A 32 -17.14 3.16 -4.72
CA LYS A 32 -17.69 2.29 -5.78
C LYS A 32 -16.65 1.32 -6.34
N SER A 33 -15.37 1.66 -6.23
CA SER A 33 -14.25 0.86 -6.73
C SER A 33 -13.77 -0.19 -5.72
N LEU A 34 -14.28 -0.22 -4.48
CA LEU A 34 -13.85 -1.18 -3.44
C LEU A 34 -13.87 -2.65 -3.90
N PRO A 35 -14.88 -3.15 -4.64
CA PRO A 35 -14.85 -4.52 -5.15
C PRO A 35 -13.66 -4.79 -6.07
N VAL A 36 -13.33 -3.86 -6.96
CA VAL A 36 -12.21 -3.97 -7.90
C VAL A 36 -10.87 -3.85 -7.18
N ILE A 37 -10.76 -2.94 -6.21
CA ILE A 37 -9.57 -2.79 -5.37
C ILE A 37 -9.29 -4.11 -4.65
N ARG A 38 -10.31 -4.72 -4.03
CA ARG A 38 -10.16 -6.01 -3.35
C ARG A 38 -9.76 -7.12 -4.33
N GLU A 39 -10.44 -7.23 -5.46
CA GLU A 39 -10.13 -8.22 -6.50
C GLU A 39 -8.66 -8.13 -6.97
N TRP A 40 -8.13 -6.92 -7.13
CA TRP A 40 -6.74 -6.74 -7.54
C TRP A 40 -5.72 -6.98 -6.43
N LEU A 41 -6.09 -6.71 -5.17
CA LEU A 41 -5.26 -7.10 -4.02
C LEU A 41 -5.19 -8.62 -3.86
N ASP A 42 -6.28 -9.34 -4.14
CA ASP A 42 -6.35 -10.81 -4.05
C ASP A 42 -5.78 -11.53 -5.30
N SER A 43 -5.12 -10.81 -6.22
CA SER A 43 -4.54 -11.36 -7.44
C SER A 43 -3.22 -12.11 -7.19
N ASP A 44 -3.02 -13.26 -7.83
CA ASP A 44 -1.74 -14.00 -7.79
C ASP A 44 -0.58 -13.25 -8.49
N ASN A 45 -0.90 -12.31 -9.39
CA ASN A 45 0.11 -11.50 -10.06
C ASN A 45 0.60 -10.35 -9.17
N ALA A 46 1.85 -10.44 -8.71
CA ALA A 46 2.48 -9.43 -7.85
C ALA A 46 2.48 -8.00 -8.43
N ASN A 47 2.54 -7.83 -9.76
CA ASN A 47 2.47 -6.51 -10.38
C ASN A 47 1.07 -5.90 -10.28
N VAL A 48 0.02 -6.72 -10.35
CA VAL A 48 -1.37 -6.29 -10.14
C VAL A 48 -1.56 -5.83 -8.69
N VAL A 49 -1.13 -6.65 -7.73
CA VAL A 49 -1.19 -6.29 -6.30
C VAL A 49 -0.42 -5.00 -6.05
N ARG A 50 0.80 -4.89 -6.59
CA ARG A 50 1.63 -3.69 -6.45
C ARG A 50 0.97 -2.46 -7.08
N ALA A 51 0.32 -2.60 -8.23
CA ALA A 51 -0.35 -1.48 -8.89
C ALA A 51 -1.40 -0.84 -7.96
N VAL A 52 -2.10 -1.65 -7.16
CA VAL A 52 -3.03 -1.16 -6.15
C VAL A 52 -2.30 -0.55 -4.95
N THR A 53 -1.36 -1.29 -4.34
CA THR A 53 -0.67 -0.83 -3.12
C THR A 53 0.10 0.47 -3.36
N GLU A 54 0.66 0.65 -4.55
CA GLU A 54 1.39 1.85 -4.95
C GLU A 54 0.47 2.94 -5.50
N GLY A 55 -0.43 2.60 -6.43
CA GLY A 55 -1.23 3.57 -7.17
C GLY A 55 -2.07 4.46 -6.26
N LEU A 56 -2.61 3.87 -5.19
CA LEU A 56 -3.45 4.59 -4.23
C LEU A 56 -2.63 5.42 -3.23
N ARG A 57 -1.29 5.37 -3.24
CA ARG A 57 -0.49 6.16 -2.29
C ARG A 57 -0.65 7.67 -2.56
N ILE A 58 -0.80 8.51 -1.54
CA ILE A 58 -1.07 8.18 -0.13
C ILE A 58 -2.54 7.74 0.01
N TRP A 59 -2.79 6.53 0.54
CA TRP A 59 -4.14 5.94 0.58
C TRP A 59 -5.14 6.83 1.31
N THR A 60 -4.76 7.34 2.48
CA THR A 60 -5.61 8.21 3.30
C THR A 60 -5.70 9.66 2.80
N SER A 61 -5.15 9.98 1.62
CA SER A 61 -5.49 11.22 0.91
C SER A 61 -6.60 11.02 -0.14
N ARG A 62 -7.01 9.78 -0.40
CA ARG A 62 -8.09 9.47 -1.34
C ARG A 62 -9.46 9.59 -0.66
N PRO A 63 -10.50 10.04 -1.36
CA PRO A 63 -11.89 9.93 -0.89
C PRO A 63 -12.20 8.52 -0.38
N PHE A 64 -13.16 8.40 0.53
CA PHE A 64 -13.47 7.18 1.27
C PHE A 64 -12.37 6.73 2.25
N PHE A 65 -11.14 6.47 1.79
CA PHE A 65 -10.05 6.03 2.68
C PHE A 65 -9.56 7.10 3.65
N LYS A 66 -9.73 8.38 3.31
CA LYS A 66 -9.50 9.49 4.24
C LYS A 66 -10.38 9.40 5.49
N GLU A 67 -11.65 9.04 5.31
CA GLU A 67 -12.62 8.89 6.41
C GLU A 67 -12.56 7.49 7.04
N ASN A 68 -11.96 6.52 6.33
CA ASN A 68 -11.83 5.12 6.74
C ASN A 68 -10.36 4.64 6.74
N PRO A 69 -9.45 5.28 7.52
CA PRO A 69 -8.03 4.95 7.49
C PRO A 69 -7.71 3.53 7.98
N CYS A 70 -8.51 2.99 8.92
CA CYS A 70 -8.34 1.64 9.43
C CYS A 70 -8.50 0.58 8.35
N LEU A 71 -9.42 0.76 7.40
CA LEU A 71 -9.61 -0.19 6.31
C LEU A 71 -8.42 -0.21 5.35
N ALA A 72 -7.84 0.95 5.05
CA ALA A 72 -6.62 1.03 4.26
C ALA A 72 -5.44 0.31 4.96
N ILE A 73 -5.29 0.52 6.27
CA ILE A 73 -4.26 -0.13 7.09
C ILE A 73 -4.45 -1.65 7.09
N GLU A 74 -5.68 -2.13 7.31
CA GLU A 74 -6.01 -3.55 7.31
C GLU A 74 -5.69 -4.20 5.97
N TRP A 75 -6.15 -3.62 4.86
CA TRP A 75 -5.95 -4.17 3.53
C TRP A 75 -4.47 -4.22 3.14
N LEU A 76 -3.71 -3.16 3.41
CA LEU A 76 -2.26 -3.16 3.18
C LEU A 76 -1.56 -4.21 4.06
N SER A 77 -1.96 -4.34 5.32
CA SER A 77 -1.31 -5.24 6.29
C SER A 77 -1.53 -6.73 6.00
N ARG A 78 -2.56 -7.09 5.22
CA ARG A 78 -2.73 -8.45 4.68
C ARG A 78 -1.55 -8.89 3.80
N HIS A 79 -0.86 -7.94 3.17
CA HIS A 79 0.28 -8.20 2.28
C HIS A 79 1.66 -8.01 2.94
N ARG A 80 1.72 -7.90 4.28
CA ARG A 80 2.96 -7.65 5.03
C ARG A 80 4.05 -8.71 4.80
N GLY A 81 3.68 -9.96 4.58
CA GLY A 81 4.58 -11.09 4.32
C GLY A 81 4.54 -11.58 2.87
N HIS A 82 4.06 -10.76 1.92
CA HIS A 82 3.89 -11.18 0.52
C HIS A 82 5.22 -11.67 -0.09
N GLU A 83 5.20 -12.70 -0.94
CA GLU A 83 6.42 -13.34 -1.48
C GLU A 83 7.29 -12.39 -2.32
N SER A 84 6.65 -11.53 -3.12
CA SER A 84 7.32 -10.48 -3.90
C SER A 84 7.84 -9.34 -3.02
N GLU A 85 9.16 -9.11 -3.04
CA GLU A 85 9.79 -7.96 -2.37
C GLU A 85 9.23 -6.63 -2.88
N TYR A 86 8.89 -6.56 -4.17
CA TYR A 86 8.37 -5.35 -4.79
C TYR A 86 7.04 -4.92 -4.16
N VAL A 87 6.16 -5.89 -3.89
CA VAL A 87 4.90 -5.67 -3.15
C VAL A 87 5.20 -5.26 -1.72
N ARG A 88 6.05 -5.99 -1.01
CA ARG A 88 6.42 -5.67 0.39
C ARG A 88 6.95 -4.24 0.55
N LYS A 89 7.80 -3.79 -0.37
CA LYS A 89 8.34 -2.42 -0.36
C LYS A 89 7.23 -1.38 -0.58
N SER A 90 6.27 -1.64 -1.47
CA SER A 90 5.13 -0.75 -1.69
C SER A 90 4.21 -0.68 -0.46
N VAL A 91 3.86 -1.85 0.11
CA VAL A 91 3.06 -1.96 1.35
C VAL A 91 3.69 -1.18 2.49
N GLY A 92 4.98 -1.42 2.76
CA GLY A 92 5.68 -0.74 3.84
C GLY A 92 5.73 0.78 3.65
N ASN A 93 5.94 1.26 2.43
CA ASN A 93 5.91 2.70 2.14
C ASN A 93 4.49 3.29 2.21
N ALA A 94 3.46 2.55 1.81
CA ALA A 94 2.07 2.99 1.95
C ALA A 94 1.68 3.16 3.42
N LEU A 95 2.00 2.17 4.28
CA LEU A 95 1.79 2.26 5.72
C LEU A 95 2.60 3.39 6.37
N LYS A 96 3.84 3.61 5.92
CA LYS A 96 4.65 4.76 6.33
C LYS A 96 4.00 6.09 5.97
N ASP A 97 3.41 6.21 4.79
CA ASP A 97 2.73 7.43 4.38
C ASP A 97 1.47 7.68 5.23
N ILE A 98 0.73 6.63 5.56
CA ILE A 98 -0.43 6.70 6.45
C ILE A 98 -0.01 7.11 7.88
N SER A 99 1.12 6.58 8.39
CA SER A 99 1.59 6.83 9.76
C SER A 99 1.94 8.30 10.02
N LYS A 100 2.19 9.10 8.97
CA LYS A 100 2.39 10.55 9.09
C LYS A 100 1.18 11.28 9.67
N LYS A 101 -0.04 10.76 9.47
CA LYS A 101 -1.29 11.33 10.00
C LYS A 101 -2.01 10.41 10.98
N HIS A 102 -1.89 9.10 10.84
CA HIS A 102 -2.58 8.08 11.65
C HIS A 102 -1.56 7.22 12.39
N LYS A 103 -0.64 7.88 13.13
CA LYS A 103 0.50 7.23 13.79
C LYS A 103 0.07 6.10 14.72
N GLU A 104 -0.91 6.37 15.59
CA GLU A 104 -1.39 5.42 16.58
C GLU A 104 -2.03 4.19 15.91
N SER A 105 -2.91 4.39 14.93
CA SER A 105 -3.55 3.29 14.20
C SER A 105 -2.54 2.38 13.49
N VAL A 106 -1.50 2.95 12.86
CA VAL A 106 -0.44 2.16 12.24
C VAL A 106 0.42 1.45 13.30
N ALA A 107 0.76 2.13 14.41
CA ALA A 107 1.55 1.52 15.48
C ALA A 107 0.83 0.33 16.13
N GLU A 108 -0.47 0.46 16.40
CA GLU A 108 -1.30 -0.64 16.93
C GLU A 108 -1.38 -1.82 15.98
N GLU A 109 -1.44 -1.58 14.66
CA GLU A 109 -1.39 -2.66 13.68
C GLU A 109 -0.03 -3.35 13.66
N LEU A 110 1.06 -2.57 13.62
CA LEU A 110 2.42 -3.10 13.56
C LEU A 110 2.81 -3.94 14.79
N LYS A 111 2.25 -3.65 15.97
CA LYS A 111 2.46 -4.46 17.19
C LYS A 111 1.95 -5.90 17.07
N LYS A 112 1.01 -6.17 16.16
CA LYS A 112 0.41 -7.49 15.97
C LYS A 112 1.24 -8.39 15.04
N TRP A 113 2.28 -7.84 14.42
CA TRP A 113 3.04 -8.55 13.39
C TRP A 113 4.07 -9.48 14.01
N ASP A 114 4.13 -10.72 13.50
CA ASP A 114 5.21 -11.65 13.85
C ASP A 114 6.49 -11.27 13.11
N LEU A 115 7.48 -10.77 13.86
CA LEU A 115 8.76 -10.31 13.33
C LEU A 115 9.81 -11.42 13.22
N SER A 116 9.47 -12.66 13.59
CA SER A 116 10.33 -13.82 13.35
C SER A 116 10.33 -14.23 11.88
N ASP A 117 9.26 -13.91 11.14
CA ASP A 117 9.20 -14.06 9.69
C ASP A 117 10.05 -12.98 9.00
N PRO A 118 11.10 -13.35 8.22
CA PRO A 118 11.97 -12.40 7.56
C PRO A 118 11.26 -11.52 6.52
N LEU A 119 10.19 -12.02 5.88
CA LEU A 119 9.40 -11.26 4.91
C LEU A 119 8.60 -10.17 5.62
N VAL A 120 7.97 -10.50 6.75
CA VAL A 120 7.23 -9.54 7.57
C VAL A 120 8.18 -8.51 8.18
N LEU A 121 9.33 -8.95 8.70
CA LEU A 121 10.37 -8.06 9.22
C LEU A 121 10.87 -7.07 8.17
N PHE A 122 11.02 -7.50 6.91
CA PHE A 122 11.37 -6.61 5.81
C PHE A 122 10.36 -5.49 5.65
N THR A 123 9.06 -5.81 5.56
CA THR A 123 8.00 -4.81 5.40
C THR A 123 7.90 -3.89 6.61
N TYR A 124 8.01 -4.46 7.82
CA TYR A 124 7.99 -3.72 9.08
C TYR A 124 9.03 -2.60 9.08
N LYS A 125 10.27 -2.90 8.67
CA LYS A 125 11.37 -1.90 8.58
C LYS A 125 11.05 -0.71 7.67
N TYR A 126 10.16 -0.85 6.69
CA TYR A 126 9.70 0.27 5.87
C TYR A 126 8.54 1.02 6.54
N ALA A 127 7.58 0.30 7.10
CA ALA A 127 6.38 0.87 7.73
C ALA A 127 6.71 1.64 9.02
N SER A 128 7.68 1.17 9.81
CA SER A 128 8.09 1.75 11.08
C SER A 128 9.06 2.93 10.94
N LYS A 129 9.54 3.23 9.74
CA LYS A 129 10.42 4.38 9.48
C LYS A 129 9.61 5.67 9.60
N HIS A 130 9.75 6.36 10.72
CA HIS A 130 9.25 7.73 10.82
C HIS A 130 10.29 8.69 10.20
N PRO A 131 9.89 9.67 9.38
CA PRO A 131 10.76 10.81 9.14
C PRO A 131 10.98 11.48 10.50
N ASP A 132 12.24 11.58 10.95
CA ASP A 132 12.62 12.23 12.19
C ASP A 132 11.90 13.58 12.33
N LYS A 133 11.01 13.68 13.32
CA LYS A 133 10.67 14.97 13.89
C LYS A 133 11.71 15.21 14.98
N ASP A 134 12.86 15.77 14.61
CA ASP A 134 13.72 16.52 15.54
C ASP A 134 14.80 17.29 14.77
N ILE A 135 14.49 18.54 14.36
CA ILE A 135 15.37 19.71 14.57
C ILE A 135 14.48 20.97 14.69
N LYS A 136 13.96 21.23 15.89
CA LYS A 136 14.03 22.60 16.44
C LYS A 136 15.08 22.54 17.54
N LYS A 137 16.34 22.76 17.17
CA LYS A 137 17.36 23.17 18.15
C LYS A 137 16.99 24.59 18.58
N GLN A 138 16.74 24.72 19.87
CA GLN A 138 16.72 25.99 20.60
C GLN A 138 18.11 26.64 20.52
#